data_AF-A0A2N1RTH0-F1
#
_entry.id   AF-A0A2N1RTH0-F1
#
_cell.length_a   1.000
_cell.length_b   1.000
_cell.length_c   1.000
_cell.angle_alpha   90.00
_cell.angle_beta   90.00
_cell.angle_gamma   90.00
#
_symmetry.space_group_name_H-M   'P 1'
#
loop_
_entity.id
_entity.type
_entity.pdbx_description
1 polymer ?
#
loop_
_entity_poly.entity_id
_entity_poly.type
_entity_poly.pdbx_seq_one_letter_code
_entity_poly.pdbx_strand_id
1 'polypeptide(L)'
;MIYLKKPVGTIHQFEDDMRQALNIDKEIQGESFGEIYTEESLPDEDKISLGLMTQKELDAKILKASNEKKIYEARQYLAETDYKIIKEMETGEKCPEDILVKRTECRKIINDLQGA
;
A
#
# COMPACT_ATOMS: atom_id res chain seq x y z
N MET A 1 -6.57 17.10 -13.61
CA MET A 1 -6.81 16.27 -14.81
C MET A 1 -7.57 15.01 -14.43
N ILE A 2 -8.53 14.62 -15.27
CA ILE A 2 -9.24 13.34 -15.17
C ILE A 2 -8.92 12.44 -16.36
N TYR A 3 -8.98 11.14 -16.12
CA TYR A 3 -8.57 10.12 -17.07
C TYR A 3 -9.72 9.14 -17.30
N LEU A 4 -10.15 9.00 -18.55
CA LEU A 4 -11.15 8.01 -18.95
C LEU A 4 -10.45 6.80 -19.57
N LYS A 5 -10.50 5.66 -18.89
CA LYS A 5 -10.05 4.38 -19.43
C LYS A 5 -11.22 3.66 -20.10
N LYS A 6 -11.15 3.52 -21.42
CA LYS A 6 -12.13 2.73 -22.19
C LYS A 6 -11.95 1.23 -21.91
N PRO A 7 -13.01 0.41 -22.08
CA PRO A 7 -12.91 -1.05 -21.90
C PRO A 7 -11.82 -1.71 -22.76
N VAL A 8 -11.52 -1.12 -23.92
CA VAL A 8 -10.45 -1.56 -24.83
C VAL A 8 -9.03 -1.18 -24.38
N GLY A 9 -8.89 -0.52 -23.22
CA GLY A 9 -7.62 -0.15 -22.61
C GLY A 9 -7.09 1.24 -22.97
N THR A 10 -7.70 1.95 -23.94
CA THR A 10 -7.29 3.31 -24.32
C THR A 10 -7.62 4.31 -23.22
N ILE A 11 -6.70 5.23 -22.93
CA ILE A 11 -6.88 6.28 -21.93
C ILE A 11 -6.96 7.65 -22.61
N HIS A 12 -8.00 8.41 -22.28
CA HIS A 12 -8.19 9.79 -22.71
C HIS A 12 -8.07 10.73 -21.53
N GLN A 13 -7.39 11.86 -21.72
CA GLN A 13 -7.20 12.90 -20.71
C GLN A 13 -8.19 14.03 -20.93
N PHE A 14 -8.79 14.52 -19.85
CA PHE A 14 -9.69 15.66 -19.86
C PHE A 14 -9.38 16.60 -18.69
N GLU A 15 -9.84 17.85 -18.83
CA GLU A 15 -9.82 18.84 -17.76
C GLU A 15 -10.78 18.43 -16.63
N ASP A 16 -10.49 18.86 -15.39
CA ASP A 16 -11.25 18.44 -14.20
C ASP A 16 -12.70 18.95 -14.21
N ASP A 17 -12.95 20.07 -14.88
CA ASP A 17 -14.29 20.65 -15.06
C ASP A 17 -15.23 19.73 -15.87
N MET A 18 -14.68 18.87 -16.73
CA MET A 18 -15.44 17.91 -17.53
C MET A 18 -15.96 16.71 -16.72
N ARG A 19 -15.55 16.56 -15.45
CA ARG A 19 -15.89 15.37 -14.64
C ARG A 19 -17.38 15.15 -14.50
N GLN A 20 -18.15 16.22 -14.28
CA GLN A 20 -19.59 16.11 -14.12
C GLN A 20 -20.26 15.62 -15.41
N ALA A 21 -19.85 16.16 -16.56
CA ALA A 21 -20.37 15.75 -17.87
C ALA A 21 -20.05 14.27 -18.15
N LEU A 22 -18.81 13.84 -17.90
CA LEU A 22 -18.41 12.45 -18.12
C LEU A 22 -19.16 11.46 -17.22
N ASN A 23 -19.45 11.84 -15.97
CA ASN A 23 -20.25 10.99 -15.07
C ASN A 23 -21.69 10.82 -15.58
N ILE A 24 -22.30 11.89 -16.11
CA ILE A 24 -23.64 11.81 -16.74
C ILE A 24 -23.59 10.86 -17.94
N ASP A 25 -22.58 10.98 -18.81
CA ASP A 25 -22.44 10.10 -19.97
C ASP A 25 -22.23 8.63 -19.56
N LYS A 26 -21.48 8.40 -18.48
CA LYS A 26 -21.28 7.06 -17.91
C LYS A 26 -22.60 6.46 -17.42
N GLU A 27 -23.46 7.24 -16.76
CA GLU A 27 -24.79 6.78 -16.32
C GLU A 27 -25.68 6.39 -17.52
N ILE A 28 -25.56 7.09 -18.64
CA ILE A 28 -26.34 6.82 -19.86
C ILE A 28 -25.81 5.58 -20.60
N GLN A 29 -24.49 5.48 -20.77
CA GLN A 29 -23.84 4.45 -21.60
C GLN A 29 -23.45 3.17 -20.83
N GLY A 30 -23.48 3.22 -19.50
CA GLY A 30 -23.17 2.09 -18.63
C GLY A 30 -21.75 1.57 -18.79
N GLU A 31 -21.59 0.25 -18.74
CA GLU A 31 -20.27 -0.41 -18.79
C GLU A 31 -19.48 -0.13 -20.08
N SER A 32 -20.17 0.18 -21.18
CA SER A 32 -19.53 0.48 -22.47
C SER A 32 -18.75 1.81 -22.47
N PHE A 33 -19.03 2.70 -21.50
CA PHE A 33 -18.37 4.00 -21.38
C PHE A 33 -16.92 3.88 -20.92
N GLY A 34 -16.65 2.99 -19.98
CA GLY A 34 -15.36 2.87 -19.28
C GLY A 34 -15.36 3.45 -17.86
N GLU A 35 -14.16 3.58 -17.30
CA GLU A 35 -13.94 4.05 -15.93
C GLU A 35 -13.24 5.42 -15.91
N ILE A 36 -13.68 6.28 -14.99
CA ILE A 36 -13.18 7.63 -14.82
C ILE A 36 -12.29 7.63 -13.57
N TYR A 37 -11.04 8.05 -13.74
CA TYR A 37 -10.03 8.14 -12.69
C TYR A 37 -9.60 9.60 -12.50
N THR A 38 -9.19 9.92 -11.28
CA THR A 38 -8.32 11.07 -11.03
C THR A 38 -6.87 10.64 -11.23
N GLU A 39 -5.95 11.60 -11.30
CA GLU A 39 -4.53 11.29 -11.31
C GLU A 39 -4.13 10.42 -10.10
N GLU A 40 -4.69 10.67 -8.92
CA GLU A 40 -4.37 9.89 -7.73
C GLU A 40 -4.88 8.45 -7.81
N SER A 41 -6.11 8.25 -8.32
CA SER A 41 -6.78 6.95 -8.35
C SER A 41 -6.46 6.09 -9.57
N LEU A 42 -5.79 6.66 -10.58
CA LEU A 42 -5.37 5.91 -11.77
C LEU A 42 -4.43 4.75 -11.35
N PRO A 43 -4.53 3.56 -11.99
CA PRO A 43 -3.59 2.49 -11.76
C PRO A 43 -2.14 2.91 -12.05
N ASP A 44 -1.18 2.44 -11.26
CA ASP A 44 0.22 2.88 -11.40
C ASP A 44 0.84 2.46 -12.75
N GLU A 45 0.44 1.32 -13.32
CA GLU A 45 0.86 0.88 -14.67
C GLU A 45 0.42 1.85 -15.76
N ASP A 46 -0.79 2.39 -15.63
CA ASP A 46 -1.33 3.39 -16.54
C ASP A 46 -0.62 4.74 -16.35
N LYS A 47 -0.27 5.11 -15.11
CA LYS A 47 0.54 6.32 -14.83
C LYS A 47 1.91 6.26 -15.50
N ILE A 48 2.56 5.10 -15.50
CA ILE A 48 3.83 4.90 -16.20
C ILE A 48 3.66 5.09 -17.70
N SER A 49 2.62 4.46 -18.27
CA SER A 49 2.33 4.54 -19.70
C SER A 49 2.04 5.98 -20.16
N LEU A 50 1.50 6.81 -19.27
CA LEU A 50 1.22 8.23 -19.51
C LEU A 50 2.37 9.18 -19.13
N GLY A 51 3.48 8.66 -18.59
CA GLY A 51 4.61 9.46 -18.11
C GLY A 51 4.34 10.29 -16.85
N LEU A 52 3.25 9.98 -16.13
CA LEU A 52 2.87 10.61 -14.86
C LEU A 52 3.65 10.02 -13.66
N MET A 53 4.25 8.85 -13.86
CA MET A 53 5.09 8.16 -12.90
C MET A 53 6.23 7.49 -13.65
N THR A 54 7.43 7.51 -13.08
CA THR A 54 8.57 6.75 -13.58
C THR A 54 8.57 5.33 -13.03
N GLN A 55 9.19 4.38 -13.74
CA GLN A 55 9.38 3.02 -13.22
C GLN A 55 10.10 3.03 -11.86
N LYS A 56 11.06 3.94 -11.68
CA LYS A 56 11.80 4.10 -10.42
C LYS A 56 10.88 4.51 -9.25
N GLU A 57 9.90 5.37 -9.50
CA GLU A 57 8.92 5.78 -8.48
C GLU A 57 7.97 4.63 -8.13
N LEU A 58 7.54 3.83 -9.12
CA LEU A 58 6.77 2.62 -8.85
C LEU A 58 7.58 1.62 -8.00
N ASP A 59 8.83 1.37 -8.37
CA ASP A 59 9.70 0.45 -7.63
C ASP A 59 9.90 0.93 -6.18
N ALA A 60 10.07 2.25 -5.97
CA ALA A 60 10.15 2.85 -4.65
C ALA A 60 8.85 2.68 -3.86
N LYS A 61 7.68 2.84 -4.50
CA LYS A 61 6.37 2.63 -3.87
C LYS A 61 6.16 1.17 -3.45
N ILE A 62 6.54 0.22 -4.31
CA ILE A 62 6.49 -1.22 -4.02
C ILE A 62 7.42 -1.57 -2.85
N LEU A 63 8.66 -1.06 -2.89
CA LEU A 63 9.64 -1.27 -1.81
C LEU A 63 9.12 -0.72 -0.48
N LYS A 64 8.57 0.50 -0.49
CA LYS A 64 7.98 1.12 0.70
C LYS A 64 6.84 0.27 1.26
N ALA A 65 5.88 -0.15 0.43
CA ALA A 65 4.78 -1.00 0.87
C ALA A 65 5.27 -2.35 1.41
N SER A 66 6.28 -2.96 0.78
CA SER A 66 6.90 -4.18 1.29
C SER A 66 7.58 -3.98 2.64
N ASN A 67 8.25 -2.85 2.86
CA ASN A 67 8.91 -2.53 4.13
C ASN A 67 7.88 -2.27 5.23
N GLU A 68 6.82 -1.53 4.94
CA GLU A 68 5.69 -1.29 5.85
C GLU A 68 5.03 -2.60 6.28
N LYS A 69 4.82 -3.53 5.35
CA LYS A 69 4.31 -4.86 5.66
C LYS A 69 5.21 -5.62 6.62
N LYS A 70 6.54 -5.64 6.39
CA LYS A 70 7.51 -6.29 7.29
C LYS A 70 7.52 -5.66 8.68
N ILE A 71 7.44 -4.33 8.76
CA ILE A 71 7.33 -3.60 10.04
C ILE A 71 6.05 -4.00 10.77
N TYR A 72 4.92 -4.07 10.05
CA TYR A 72 3.64 -4.47 10.62
C TYR A 72 3.70 -5.89 11.19
N GLU A 73 4.19 -6.86 10.42
CA GLU A 73 4.35 -8.26 10.86
C GLU A 73 5.26 -8.37 12.09
N ALA A 74 6.38 -7.63 12.11
CA ALA A 74 7.27 -7.59 13.26
C ALA A 74 6.57 -7.02 14.51
N ARG A 75 5.77 -5.95 14.37
CA ARG A 75 4.99 -5.36 15.47
C ARG A 75 3.91 -6.31 15.98
N GLN A 76 3.21 -7.01 15.08
CA GLN A 76 2.22 -8.02 15.45
C GLN A 76 2.85 -9.11 16.29
N TYR A 77 3.99 -9.67 15.84
CA TYR A 77 4.69 -10.70 16.60
C TYR A 77 5.12 -10.22 18.00
N LEU A 78 5.59 -8.98 18.12
CA LEU A 78 5.91 -8.40 19.43
C LEU A 78 4.66 -8.35 20.32
N ALA A 79 3.54 -7.84 19.82
CA ALA A 79 2.29 -7.75 20.57
C ALA A 79 1.76 -9.14 20.99
N GLU A 80 1.76 -10.11 20.07
CA GLU A 80 1.31 -11.49 20.33
C GLU A 80 2.14 -12.21 21.39
N THR A 81 3.40 -11.81 21.58
CA THR A 81 4.33 -12.45 22.52
C THR A 81 4.58 -11.65 23.79
N ASP A 82 3.99 -10.45 23.93
CA ASP A 82 4.19 -9.59 25.11
C ASP A 82 3.72 -10.25 26.41
N TYR A 83 2.63 -11.02 26.35
CA TYR A 83 2.13 -11.74 27.53
C TYR A 83 3.17 -12.68 28.14
N LYS A 84 4.06 -13.28 27.33
CA LYS A 84 5.12 -14.18 27.83
C LYS A 84 6.21 -13.42 28.57
N ILE A 85 6.51 -12.20 28.13
CA ILE A 85 7.45 -11.31 28.83
C ILE A 85 6.84 -10.85 30.16
N ILE A 86 5.56 -10.46 30.14
CA ILE A 86 4.84 -10.05 31.35
C ILE A 86 4.78 -11.20 32.35
N LYS A 87 4.46 -12.41 31.89
CA LYS A 87 4.40 -13.60 32.75
C LYS A 87 5.74 -13.92 33.41
N GLU A 88 6.85 -13.76 32.70
CA GLU A 88 8.19 -13.91 33.31
C GLU A 88 8.42 -12.88 34.43
N MET A 89 8.01 -11.63 34.22
CA MET A 89 8.14 -10.58 35.23
C MET A 89 7.21 -10.79 36.44
N GLU A 90 6.00 -11.29 36.23
CA GLU A 90 4.99 -11.48 37.28
C GLU A 90 5.17 -12.78 38.07
N THR A 91 5.52 -13.87 37.38
CA THR A 91 5.52 -15.23 37.95
C THR A 91 6.90 -15.88 38.02
N GLY A 92 7.91 -15.29 37.38
CA GLY A 92 9.24 -15.87 37.23
C GLY A 92 9.33 -17.01 36.21
N GLU A 93 8.23 -17.34 35.51
CA GLU A 93 8.24 -18.33 34.44
C GLU A 93 9.00 -17.80 33.23
N LYS A 94 10.20 -18.36 32.97
CA LYS A 94 11.07 -17.91 31.90
C LYS A 94 10.38 -17.92 30.53
N CYS A 95 10.48 -16.82 29.80
CA CYS A 95 10.08 -16.76 28.42
C CYS A 95 10.98 -17.69 27.59
N PRO A 96 10.42 -18.48 26.66
CA PRO A 96 11.20 -19.31 25.75
C PRO A 96 12.25 -18.51 24.96
N GLU A 97 13.46 -19.07 24.85
CA GLU A 97 14.62 -18.38 24.27
C GLU A 97 14.44 -18.07 22.76
N ASP A 98 13.78 -18.97 22.03
CA ASP A 98 13.41 -18.79 20.62
C ASP A 98 12.54 -17.53 20.42
N ILE A 99 11.67 -17.23 21.38
CA ILE A 99 10.81 -16.06 21.37
C ILE A 99 11.63 -14.80 21.67
N LEU A 100 12.55 -14.86 22.62
CA LEU A 100 13.44 -13.73 22.93
C LEU A 100 14.33 -13.36 21.73
N VAL A 101 14.88 -14.36 21.04
CA VAL A 101 15.67 -14.18 19.82
C VAL A 101 14.81 -13.53 18.74
N LYS A 102 13.65 -14.12 18.41
CA LYS A 102 12.78 -13.60 17.36
C LYS A 102 12.23 -12.20 17.68
N ARG A 103 11.91 -11.89 18.94
CA ARG A 103 11.53 -10.53 19.37
C ARG A 103 12.66 -9.53 19.14
N THR A 104 13.92 -9.93 19.36
CA THR A 104 15.09 -9.09 19.11
C THR A 104 15.27 -8.83 17.61
N GLU A 105 15.11 -9.85 16.77
CA GLU A 105 15.10 -9.72 15.31
C GLU A 105 13.99 -8.77 14.84
N CYS A 106 12.76 -8.92 15.35
CA CYS A 106 11.64 -8.04 15.03
C CYS A 106 11.95 -6.56 15.36
N ARG A 107 12.56 -6.29 16.52
CA ARG A 107 12.98 -4.92 16.88
C ARG A 107 14.04 -4.37 15.92
N LYS A 108 14.99 -5.22 15.50
CA LYS A 108 16.00 -4.84 14.52
C LYS A 108 15.36 -4.49 13.17
N ILE A 109 14.44 -5.34 12.67
CA ILE A 109 13.69 -5.08 11.42
C ILE A 109 12.97 -3.73 11.50
N ILE A 110 12.31 -3.44 12.62
CA ILE A 110 11.59 -2.18 12.81
C ILE A 110 12.56 -0.99 12.76
N ASN A 111 13.69 -1.05 13.48
CA ASN A 111 14.67 0.04 13.50
C ASN A 111 15.33 0.26 12.14
N ASP A 112 15.73 -0.82 11.46
CA ASP A 112 16.42 -0.77 10.17
C ASP A 112 15.49 -0.21 9.07
N LEU A 113 14.19 -0.52 9.11
CA LEU A 113 13.24 -0.13 8.08
C LEU A 113 12.45 1.16 8.39
N GLN A 114 12.38 1.61 9.65
CA GLN A 114 11.78 2.91 9.99
C GLN A 114 12.78 4.08 9.90
N GLY A 115 14.08 3.80 9.99
CA GLY A 115 15.15 4.80 9.90
C GLY A 115 15.78 4.96 8.52
N ALA A 116 15.36 4.16 7.53
CA ALA A 116 15.81 4.18 6.14
C ALA A 116 14.85 4.99 5.26
#